data_AF-A0A536N4R9-F1
#
_entry.id   AF-A0A536N4R9-F1
#
_cell.length_a   1.000
_cell.length_b   1.000
_cell.length_c   1.000
_cell.angle_alpha   90.00
_cell.angle_beta   90.00
_cell.angle_gamma   90.00
#
_symmetry.space_group_name_H-M   'P 1'
#
loop_
_entity.id
_entity.type
_entity.pdbx_description
1 polymer ?
#
loop_
_entity_poly.entity_id
_entity_poly.type
_entity_poly.pdbx_seq_one_letter_code
_entity_poly.pdbx_strand_id
1 'polypeptide(L)' 'MSRIIHAPTGSERTCRGWAQEAAMRMLMNNLDPAVAERPED' A
#
# COMPACT_ATOMS: atom_id res chain seq x y z
N MET A 1 19.04 -1.63 2.19
CA MET A 1 18.16 -2.29 1.20
C MET A 1 16.90 -1.47 1.12
N SER A 2 16.49 -1.04 -0.07
CA SER A 2 15.19 -0.39 -0.24
C SER A 2 14.08 -1.42 -0.04
N ARG A 3 13.00 -1.02 0.63
CA ARG A 3 11.84 -1.88 0.89
C ARG A 3 10.86 -1.74 -0.27
N ILE A 4 10.57 -2.84 -0.96
CA ILE A 4 9.50 -2.89 -1.97
C ILE A 4 8.15 -2.93 -1.25
N ILE A 5 7.23 -2.04 -1.62
CA ILE A 5 5.89 -1.90 -1.02
C ILE A 5 4.85 -2.27 -2.07
N HIS A 6 3.85 -3.06 -1.68
CA HIS A 6 2.68 -3.39 -2.49
C HIS A 6 1.42 -3.29 -1.63
N ALA A 7 0.33 -2.76 -2.17
CA ALA A 7 -0.94 -2.68 -1.44
C ALA A 7 -1.59 -4.09 -1.30
N PRO A 8 -2.15 -4.43 -0.13
CA PRO A 8 -2.95 -5.64 0.03
C PRO A 8 -4.19 -5.65 -0.88
N THR A 9 -4.50 -6.82 -1.46
CA THR A 9 -5.64 -7.04 -2.35
C THR A 9 -6.67 -7.97 -1.73
N GLY A 10 -7.86 -8.11 -2.35
CA GLY A 10 -8.94 -8.94 -1.83
C GLY A 10 -9.73 -8.32 -0.67
N SER A 11 -10.64 -9.11 -0.11
CA SER A 11 -11.63 -8.67 0.91
C SER A 11 -11.17 -8.84 2.36
N GLU A 12 -10.04 -9.49 2.60
CA GLU A 12 -9.45 -9.61 3.94
C GLU A 12 -8.82 -8.28 4.37
N ARG A 13 -8.93 -7.93 5.65
CA ARG A 13 -8.38 -6.68 6.21
C ARG A 13 -7.23 -6.97 7.15
N THR A 14 -6.23 -6.09 7.15
CA THR A 14 -5.15 -6.07 8.15
C THR A 14 -5.44 -5.08 9.28
N CYS A 15 -6.13 -3.98 8.97
CA CYS A 15 -6.55 -2.97 9.92
C CYS A 15 -7.87 -3.34 10.65
N ARG A 16 -8.14 -2.66 11.77
CA ARG A 16 -9.37 -2.88 12.58
C ARG A 16 -10.68 -2.46 11.91
N GLY A 17 -10.61 -1.69 10.83
CA GLY A 17 -11.78 -1.16 10.12
C GLY A 17 -11.45 -0.77 8.68
N TRP A 18 -12.49 -0.63 7.86
CA TRP A 18 -12.34 -0.37 6.43
C TRP A 18 -11.79 1.03 6.12
N ALA A 19 -12.14 2.04 6.91
CA ALA A 19 -11.62 3.38 6.70
C ALA A 19 -10.09 3.42 6.90
N GLN A 20 -9.59 2.75 7.93
CA GLN A 20 -8.14 2.64 8.18
C GLN A 20 -7.46 1.77 7.12
N GLU A 21 -8.08 0.65 6.75
CA GLU A 21 -7.59 -0.23 5.68
C GLU A 21 -7.47 0.50 4.34
N ALA A 22 -8.49 1.27 3.95
CA ALA A 22 -8.51 2.03 2.71
C ALA A 22 -7.40 3.08 2.68
N ALA A 23 -7.23 3.84 3.77
CA ALA A 23 -6.14 4.82 3.87
C ALA A 23 -4.76 4.15 3.72
N MET A 24 -4.55 3.02 4.40
CA MET A 24 -3.31 2.24 4.29
C MET A 24 -3.09 1.72 2.86
N ARG A 25 -4.10 1.12 2.23
CA ARG A 25 -4.00 0.60 0.85
C ARG A 25 -3.70 1.70 -0.15
N MET A 26 -4.35 2.85 -0.04
CA MET A 26 -4.10 3.99 -0.92
C MET A 26 -2.69 4.54 -0.75
N LEU A 27 -2.20 4.63 0.50
CA LEU A 27 -0.82 5.02 0.76
C LEU A 27 0.17 4.01 0.16
N MET A 28 -0.03 2.72 0.38
CA MET A 28 0.83 1.67 -0.15
C MET A 28 0.78 1.60 -1.68
N ASN A 29 -0.37 1.85 -2.31
CA ASN A 29 -0.52 1.90 -3.75
C ASN A 29 0.29 3.05 -4.37
N ASN A 30 0.34 4.21 -3.71
CA ASN A 30 1.17 5.34 -4.18
C ASN A 30 2.67 5.04 -4.11
N LEU A 31 3.09 4.07 -3.28
CA LEU A 31 4.49 3.65 -3.11
C LEU A 31 4.82 2.37 -3.88
N ASP A 32 3.84 1.80 -4.60
CA ASP A 32 4.06 0.59 -5.39
C ASP A 32 4.99 0.90 -6.58
N PRO A 33 6.02 0.08 -6.87
CA PRO A 33 6.91 0.31 -8.03
C PRO A 33 6.21 0.35 -9.40
N ALA A 34 5.01 -0.22 -9.51
CA ALA A 34 4.20 -0.12 -10.73
C ALA A 34 3.49 1.24 -10.86
N VAL A 35 3.47 2.06 -9.81
CA VAL A 35 2.74 3.35 -9.73
C VAL A 35 3.68 4.51 -9.45
N ALA A 36 4.58 4.39 -8.48
CA ALA A 36 5.50 5.44 -8.04
C ALA A 36 6.58 5.69 -9.09
N GLU A 37 6.93 6.96 -9.32
CA GLU A 37 8.05 7.34 -10.18
C GLU A 37 9.40 6.91 -9.59
N ARG A 38 9.51 6.97 -8.26
CA ARG A 38 10.73 6.67 -7.48
C ARG A 38 10.35 5.95 -6.16
N PRO A 39 10.00 4.65 -6.19
CA PRO A 39 9.49 3.91 -5.03
C PRO A 39 10.50 3.73 -3.88
N GLU A 40 11.79 3.90 -4.13
CA GLU A 40 12.88 3.63 -3.17
C GLU A 40 13.43 4.84 -2.41
N ASP A 41 13.06 6.06 -2.78
CA ASP A 41 13.56 7.31 -2.20
C ASP A 41 12.71 7.82 -1.03
#